data_AF-A0A0P9K554-F1
#
_entry.id   AF-A0A0P9K554-F1
#
_cell.length_a   1.000
_cell.length_b   1.000
_cell.length_c   1.000
_cell.angle_alpha   90.00
_cell.angle_beta   90.00
_cell.angle_gamma   90.00
#
_symmetry.space_group_name_H-M   'P 1'
#
loop_
_entity.id
_entity.type
_entity.pdbx_description
1 polymer ?
#
loop_
_entity_poly.entity_id
_entity_poly.type
_entity_poly.pdbx_seq_one_letter_code
_entity_poly.pdbx_strand_id
1 'polypeptide(L)'
;FYSMFGFQRVGDLAWAAGDARARGFLLGATSGRTTLMGEGLQHDDGHSHVMSSTIPCCVSYDPTFAFELAVIIQDGMRRMFAENEDIYYYITLLNENYPHPDLPEGAEAGILKGMYPLQASASINTGKHVQLMGCGSILLEVIAAAS
;
A
#
# COMPACT_ATOMS: atom_id res chain seq x y z
N PHE A 1 -1.18 -0.20 14.01
CA PHE A 1 -2.20 -1.05 14.66
C PHE A 1 -2.46 -2.27 13.78
N TYR A 2 -3.06 -3.35 14.30
CA TYR A 2 -3.53 -4.47 13.45
C TYR A 2 -4.56 -3.93 12.45
N SER A 3 -4.26 -4.02 11.15
CA SER A 3 -5.04 -3.44 10.04
C SER A 3 -6.55 -3.73 10.13
N MET A 4 -6.92 -4.96 10.49
CA MET A 4 -8.29 -5.41 10.71
C MET A 4 -9.10 -4.55 11.72
N PHE A 5 -8.44 -3.96 12.71
CA PHE A 5 -9.07 -3.13 13.74
C PHE A 5 -8.98 -1.63 13.46
N GLY A 6 -8.64 -1.24 12.23
CA GLY A 6 -8.74 0.12 11.73
C GLY A 6 -10.17 0.47 11.32
N PHE A 7 -10.38 0.67 10.01
CA PHE A 7 -11.66 1.13 9.45
C PHE A 7 -12.85 0.23 9.80
N GLN A 8 -12.66 -1.08 9.96
CA GLN A 8 -13.75 -1.97 10.38
C GLN A 8 -14.26 -1.66 11.79
N ARG A 9 -13.37 -1.24 12.69
CA ARG A 9 -13.68 -1.06 14.11
C ARG A 9 -13.96 0.39 14.47
N VAL A 10 -13.25 1.33 13.84
CA VAL A 10 -13.31 2.76 14.13
C VAL A 10 -13.63 3.60 12.87
N GLY A 11 -14.37 3.02 11.90
CA GLY A 11 -14.68 3.66 10.63
C GLY A 11 -15.41 5.00 10.76
N ASP A 12 -16.34 5.13 11.70
CA ASP A 12 -17.05 6.40 11.96
C ASP A 12 -16.11 7.50 12.48
N LEU A 13 -15.12 7.12 13.30
CA LEU A 13 -14.06 8.04 13.73
C LEU A 13 -13.12 8.41 12.57
N ALA A 14 -12.81 7.46 11.68
CA ALA A 14 -12.01 7.74 10.49
C ALA A 14 -12.74 8.71 9.54
N TRP A 15 -14.06 8.56 9.39
CA TRP A 15 -14.90 9.50 8.66
C TRP A 15 -14.88 10.90 9.30
N ALA A 16 -15.11 10.96 10.61
CA ALA A 16 -15.07 12.21 11.37
C ALA A 16 -13.69 12.88 11.32
N ALA A 17 -12.60 12.11 11.25
CA ALA A 17 -11.25 12.65 11.07
C ALA A 17 -11.11 13.37 9.72
N GLY A 18 -11.74 12.84 8.66
CA GLY A 18 -11.82 13.53 7.36
C GLY A 18 -12.56 14.86 7.44
N ASP A 19 -13.71 14.89 8.12
CA ASP A 19 -14.50 16.13 8.34
C ASP A 19 -13.71 17.16 9.18
N ALA A 20 -12.97 16.69 10.19
CA ALA A 20 -12.08 17.49 11.01
C ALA A 20 -10.78 17.93 10.29
N ARG A 21 -10.61 17.58 9.01
CA ARG A 21 -9.39 17.85 8.20
C ARG A 21 -8.12 17.34 8.87
N ALA A 22 -8.19 16.13 9.43
CA ALA A 22 -7.04 15.48 10.03
C ALA A 22 -5.92 15.28 9.01
N ARG A 23 -4.69 15.46 9.47
CA ARG A 23 -3.46 15.23 8.70
C ARG A 23 -2.56 14.30 9.49
N GLY A 24 -2.21 13.16 8.91
CA GLY A 24 -1.38 12.16 9.56
C GLY A 24 -1.36 10.83 8.82
N PHE A 25 -0.80 9.82 9.50
CA PHE A 25 -0.63 8.48 8.96
C PHE A 25 -1.32 7.45 9.85
N LEU A 26 -2.18 6.64 9.24
CA LEU A 26 -2.72 5.42 9.82
C LEU A 26 -1.91 4.25 9.27
N LEU A 27 -1.18 3.56 10.15
CA LEU A 27 -0.35 2.42 9.77
C LEU A 27 -1.03 1.10 10.16
N GLY A 28 -1.61 0.43 9.17
CA GLY A 28 -2.28 -0.86 9.30
C GLY A 28 -1.28 -2.00 9.18
N ALA A 29 -0.62 -2.34 10.29
CA ALA A 29 0.32 -3.44 10.38
C ALA A 29 -0.37 -4.81 10.31
N THR A 30 0.43 -5.85 10.09
CA THR A 30 0.00 -7.26 9.98
C THR A 30 -1.18 -7.41 9.02
N SER A 31 -1.14 -6.67 7.89
CA SER A 31 -2.15 -6.71 6.84
C SER A 31 -1.95 -7.89 5.90
N GLY A 32 -2.98 -8.18 5.11
CA GLY A 32 -2.97 -9.26 4.13
C GLY A 32 -3.65 -10.51 4.70
N ARG A 33 -4.66 -10.99 3.98
CA ARG A 33 -5.47 -12.16 4.39
C ARG A 33 -4.61 -13.40 4.61
N THR A 34 -3.57 -13.57 3.79
CA THR A 34 -2.69 -14.75 3.81
C THR A 34 -1.35 -14.50 4.49
N THR A 35 -1.09 -13.28 4.96
CA THR A 35 0.18 -12.92 5.62
C THR A 35 0.13 -13.18 7.13
N LEU A 36 -1.07 -13.31 7.69
CA LEU A 36 -1.30 -13.52 9.13
C LEU A 36 -1.96 -14.87 9.45
N MET A 37 -1.57 -15.94 8.75
CA MET A 37 -2.24 -17.27 8.77
C MET A 37 -2.43 -17.94 10.16
N GLY A 38 -1.84 -17.41 11.24
CA GLY A 38 -1.96 -17.95 12.60
C GLY A 38 -3.02 -17.30 13.48
N GLU A 39 -3.53 -16.10 13.15
CA GLU A 39 -4.44 -15.34 14.02
C GLU A 39 -5.93 -15.57 13.70
N GLY A 40 -6.23 -16.00 12.48
CA GLY A 40 -7.54 -16.50 12.06
C GLY A 40 -8.56 -15.41 11.70
N LEU A 41 -9.82 -15.86 11.54
CA LEU A 41 -10.91 -15.13 10.87
C LEU A 41 -11.09 -13.65 11.29
N GLN A 42 -10.86 -13.32 12.56
CA GLN A 42 -11.08 -11.97 13.11
C GLN A 42 -9.86 -11.05 12.98
N HIS A 43 -8.74 -11.52 12.44
CA HIS A 43 -7.48 -10.79 12.30
C HIS A 43 -7.00 -10.72 10.85
N ASP A 44 -7.26 -11.75 10.05
CA ASP A 44 -6.79 -11.85 8.67
C ASP A 44 -7.43 -10.77 7.80
N ASP A 45 -6.75 -9.65 7.53
CA ASP A 45 -7.34 -8.53 6.80
C ASP A 45 -7.08 -8.58 5.30
N GLY A 46 -8.15 -8.69 4.52
CA GLY A 46 -8.11 -8.55 3.06
C GLY A 46 -9.13 -7.55 2.52
N HIS A 47 -9.53 -6.56 3.31
CA HIS A 47 -10.61 -5.64 2.92
C HIS A 47 -10.58 -4.24 3.55
N SER A 48 -9.64 -3.92 4.44
CA SER A 48 -9.47 -2.57 4.96
C SER A 48 -9.30 -1.51 3.87
N HIS A 49 -8.59 -1.81 2.77
CA HIS A 49 -8.47 -0.92 1.60
C HIS A 49 -9.81 -0.63 0.92
N VAL A 50 -10.74 -1.60 0.90
CA VAL A 50 -12.10 -1.35 0.39
C VAL A 50 -12.83 -0.37 1.31
N MET A 51 -12.68 -0.50 2.63
CA MET A 51 -13.29 0.42 3.57
C MET A 51 -12.66 1.82 3.50
N SER A 52 -11.33 1.92 3.45
CA SER A 52 -10.64 3.21 3.37
C SER A 52 -10.96 3.96 2.08
N SER A 53 -11.20 3.24 0.97
CA SER A 53 -11.61 3.83 -0.33
C SER A 53 -12.92 4.62 -0.28
N THR A 54 -13.73 4.40 0.76
CA THR A 54 -14.99 5.13 0.95
C THR A 54 -14.78 6.54 1.51
N ILE A 55 -13.60 6.86 2.05
CA ILE A 55 -13.30 8.17 2.65
C ILE A 55 -12.49 9.03 1.66
N PRO A 56 -13.05 10.11 1.09
CA PRO A 56 -12.42 10.82 -0.03
C PRO A 56 -11.03 11.41 0.23
N CYS A 57 -10.77 11.85 1.47
CA CYS A 57 -9.48 12.44 1.88
C CYS A 57 -8.47 11.41 2.41
N CYS A 58 -8.82 10.12 2.41
CA CYS A 58 -7.95 9.03 2.82
C CYS A 58 -7.14 8.50 1.63
N VAL A 59 -5.86 8.85 1.54
CA VAL A 59 -4.96 8.32 0.51
C VAL A 59 -4.39 6.99 0.97
N SER A 60 -4.73 5.91 0.27
CA SER A 60 -4.41 4.54 0.70
C SER A 60 -3.33 3.88 -0.16
N TYR A 61 -2.36 3.22 0.46
CA TYR A 61 -1.29 2.48 -0.23
C TYR A 61 -1.05 1.10 0.39
N ASP A 62 -0.67 0.15 -0.45
CA ASP A 62 -0.24 -1.21 -0.07
C ASP A 62 1.17 -1.51 -0.62
N PRO A 63 2.21 -0.86 -0.08
CA PRO A 63 3.57 -1.03 -0.58
C PRO A 63 4.10 -2.45 -0.33
N THR A 64 4.85 -2.97 -1.29
CA THR A 64 5.63 -4.20 -1.19
C THR A 64 7.05 -3.91 -0.69
N PHE A 65 7.73 -2.88 -1.17
CA PHE A 65 9.14 -2.69 -0.84
C PHE A 65 9.38 -1.49 0.09
N ALA A 66 10.46 -1.57 0.87
CA ALA A 66 10.82 -0.52 1.83
C ALA A 66 11.03 0.86 1.15
N PHE A 67 11.55 0.88 -0.09
CA PHE A 67 11.69 2.14 -0.82
C PHE A 67 10.35 2.77 -1.20
N GLU A 68 9.33 1.96 -1.49
CA GLU A 68 7.99 2.48 -1.82
C GLU A 68 7.40 3.16 -0.60
N LEU A 69 7.51 2.52 0.57
CA LEU A 69 7.10 3.09 1.84
C LEU A 69 7.83 4.42 2.11
N ALA A 70 9.15 4.47 1.91
CA ALA A 70 9.92 5.70 2.11
C ALA A 70 9.44 6.84 1.20
N VAL A 71 9.24 6.57 -0.09
CA VAL A 71 8.71 7.54 -1.07
C VAL A 71 7.32 8.03 -0.68
N ILE A 72 6.41 7.12 -0.30
CA ILE A 72 5.04 7.45 0.11
C ILE A 72 5.01 8.30 1.39
N ILE A 73 5.81 7.95 2.39
CA ILE A 73 5.90 8.73 3.64
C ILE A 73 6.46 10.13 3.38
N GLN A 74 7.52 10.24 2.57
CA GLN A 74 8.12 11.53 2.23
C GLN A 74 7.12 12.42 1.47
N ASP A 75 6.38 11.87 0.52
CA ASP A 75 5.33 12.57 -0.21
C ASP A 75 4.19 13.01 0.71
N GLY A 76 3.70 12.13 1.58
CA GLY A 76 2.66 12.47 2.54
C GLY A 76 3.07 13.59 3.50
N MET A 77 4.32 13.57 3.97
CA MET A 77 4.85 14.64 4.81
C MET A 77 4.86 15.98 4.07
N ARG A 78 5.30 16.00 2.81
CA ARG A 78 5.29 17.20 1.96
C ARG A 78 3.87 17.71 1.74
N ARG A 79 2.96 16.87 1.25
CA ARG A 79 1.59 17.25 0.89
C ARG A 79 0.81 17.78 2.10
N MET A 80 0.84 17.06 3.22
CA MET A 80 0.08 17.43 4.41
C MET A 80 0.66 18.64 5.16
N PHE A 81 1.98 18.70 5.34
CA PHE A 81 2.59 19.66 6.27
C PHE A 81 3.31 20.82 5.60
N ALA A 82 3.85 20.64 4.39
CA ALA A 82 4.47 21.74 3.64
C ALA A 82 3.45 22.42 2.71
N GLU A 83 2.62 21.64 2.03
CA GLU A 83 1.65 22.14 1.02
C GLU A 83 0.24 22.33 1.57
N ASN A 84 0.02 21.95 2.83
CA ASN A 84 -1.24 22.12 3.54
C ASN A 84 -2.45 21.43 2.87
N GLU A 85 -2.22 20.31 2.20
CA GLU A 85 -3.29 19.48 1.66
C GLU A 85 -4.04 18.76 2.81
N ASP A 86 -5.37 18.88 2.81
CA ASP A 86 -6.23 18.30 3.85
C ASP A 86 -6.57 16.83 3.55
N ILE A 87 -5.55 16.01 3.63
CA ILE A 87 -5.62 14.56 3.45
C ILE A 87 -4.94 13.87 4.63
N TYR A 88 -5.25 12.59 4.80
CA TYR A 88 -4.46 11.70 5.64
C TYR A 88 -4.16 10.41 4.90
N TYR A 89 -3.09 9.74 5.30
CA TYR A 89 -2.61 8.53 4.64
C TYR A 89 -3.04 7.30 5.42
N TYR A 90 -3.44 6.26 4.70
CA TYR A 90 -3.53 4.90 5.19
C TYR A 90 -2.52 4.03 4.47
N ILE A 91 -1.64 3.36 5.22
CA ILE A 91 -0.61 2.51 4.64
C ILE A 91 -0.65 1.17 5.34
N THR A 92 -0.88 0.10 4.58
CA THR A 92 -0.77 -1.26 5.08
C THR A 92 0.69 -1.68 5.16
N LEU A 93 1.03 -2.39 6.23
CA LEU A 93 2.39 -2.85 6.50
C LEU A 93 2.38 -4.35 6.79
N LEU A 94 3.36 -5.03 6.21
CA LEU A 94 3.51 -6.47 6.28
C LEU A 94 4.39 -6.85 7.48
N ASN A 95 4.27 -8.11 7.93
CA ASN A 95 5.09 -8.67 9.02
C ASN A 95 6.09 -9.74 8.54
N GLU A 96 6.10 -10.02 7.23
CA GLU A 96 6.99 -11.00 6.62
C GLU A 96 8.32 -10.36 6.26
N ASN A 97 9.41 -11.09 6.51
CA ASN A 97 10.75 -10.68 6.08
C ASN A 97 11.06 -11.27 4.70
N TYR A 98 11.45 -10.42 3.76
CA TYR A 98 11.90 -10.81 2.42
C TYR A 98 12.95 -9.79 1.91
N PRO A 99 13.71 -10.11 0.85
CA PRO A 99 14.66 -9.18 0.29
C PRO A 99 13.99 -7.92 -0.24
N HIS A 100 14.50 -6.76 0.17
CA HIS A 100 14.10 -5.46 -0.38
C HIS A 100 15.18 -4.98 -1.36
N PRO A 101 14.89 -4.88 -2.66
CA PRO A 101 15.84 -4.35 -3.63
C PRO A 101 15.96 -2.83 -3.52
N ASP A 102 16.93 -2.27 -4.23
CA ASP A 102 17.10 -0.82 -4.36
C ASP A 102 15.95 -0.20 -5.19
N LEU A 103 15.68 1.08 -4.94
CA LEU A 103 14.73 1.87 -5.71
C LEU A 103 15.17 1.94 -7.18
N PRO A 104 14.33 1.50 -8.14
CA PRO A 104 14.63 1.69 -9.56
C PRO A 104 14.64 3.18 -9.92
N GLU A 105 15.61 3.61 -10.73
CA GLU A 105 15.75 5.00 -11.15
C GLU A 105 14.47 5.53 -11.82
N GLY A 106 13.92 6.63 -11.29
CA GLY A 106 12.72 7.28 -11.83
C GLY A 106 11.39 6.63 -11.46
N ALA A 107 11.39 5.60 -10.62
CA ALA A 107 10.16 4.92 -10.20
C ALA A 107 9.28 5.74 -9.25
N GLU A 108 9.81 6.78 -8.61
CA GLU A 108 9.15 7.57 -7.56
C GLU A 108 7.80 8.12 -8.01
N ALA A 109 7.75 8.71 -9.20
CA ALA A 109 6.51 9.26 -9.75
C ALA A 109 5.46 8.17 -10.02
N GLY A 110 5.89 6.95 -10.35
CA GLY A 110 4.99 5.81 -10.55
C GLY A 110 4.50 5.24 -9.21
N ILE A 111 5.37 5.13 -8.21
CA ILE A 111 5.02 4.75 -6.84
C ILE A 111 3.90 5.66 -6.31
N LEU A 112 4.06 6.99 -6.42
CA LEU A 112 3.06 7.97 -5.97
C LEU A 112 1.78 8.00 -6.81
N LYS A 113 1.82 7.50 -8.04
CA LYS A 113 0.61 7.32 -8.87
C LYS A 113 -0.08 5.96 -8.64
N GLY A 114 0.55 5.08 -7.86
CA GLY A 114 0.02 3.76 -7.49
C GLY A 114 0.51 2.60 -8.36
N MET A 115 1.34 2.83 -9.39
CA MET A 115 1.95 1.75 -10.17
C MET A 115 3.19 2.20 -10.95
N TYR A 116 4.17 1.30 -11.08
CA TYR A 116 5.37 1.48 -11.91
C TYR A 116 5.82 0.12 -12.48
N PRO A 117 6.54 0.09 -13.61
CA PRO A 117 7.11 -1.14 -14.13
C PRO A 117 8.29 -1.60 -13.27
N LEU A 118 8.12 -2.71 -12.54
CA LEU A 118 9.19 -3.29 -11.71
C LEU A 118 10.25 -4.00 -12.54
N GLN A 119 9.82 -4.78 -13.53
CA GLN A 119 10.69 -5.52 -14.43
C GLN A 119 10.15 -5.41 -15.86
N ALA A 120 10.98 -4.95 -16.78
CA ALA A 120 10.64 -4.93 -18.20
C ALA A 120 10.91 -6.31 -18.82
N SER A 121 9.97 -6.80 -19.64
CA SER A 121 10.22 -8.00 -20.45
C SER A 121 11.27 -7.69 -21.53
N ALA A 122 12.34 -8.49 -21.60
CA ALA A 122 13.33 -8.41 -22.67
C ALA A 122 12.77 -8.82 -24.05
N SER A 123 11.59 -9.44 -24.09
CA SER A 123 11.04 -10.13 -25.25
C SER A 123 9.72 -9.52 -25.75
N ILE A 124 9.54 -8.20 -25.63
CA ILE A 124 8.33 -7.50 -26.11
C ILE A 124 8.02 -7.82 -27.60
N ASN A 125 9.04 -8.19 -28.40
CA ASN A 125 8.91 -8.35 -29.85
C ASN A 125 8.98 -9.80 -30.37
N THR A 126 8.98 -10.84 -29.52
CA THR A 126 9.27 -12.23 -29.98
C THR A 126 8.25 -13.31 -29.60
N GLY A 127 7.04 -12.96 -29.14
CA GLY A 127 6.03 -13.98 -28.86
C GLY A 127 4.80 -13.50 -28.09
N LYS A 128 4.25 -14.41 -27.26
CA LYS A 128 3.13 -14.12 -26.35
C LYS A 128 3.62 -13.27 -25.18
N HIS A 129 2.93 -12.16 -24.93
CA HIS A 129 3.26 -11.21 -23.86
C HIS A 129 2.09 -11.11 -22.89
N VAL A 130 2.40 -11.11 -21.59
CA VAL A 130 1.43 -10.90 -20.51
C VAL A 130 1.91 -9.76 -19.61
N GLN A 131 0.98 -9.08 -18.96
CA GLN A 131 1.27 -8.13 -17.90
C GLN A 131 0.84 -8.75 -16.58
N LEU A 132 1.74 -8.76 -15.62
CA LEU A 132 1.48 -9.24 -14.27
C LEU A 132 1.50 -8.04 -13.32
N MET A 133 0.56 -8.01 -12.38
CA MET A 133 0.41 -6.92 -11.42
C MET A 133 0.19 -7.51 -10.03
N GLY A 134 0.77 -6.87 -9.02
CA GLY A 134 0.63 -7.24 -7.62
C GLY A 134 0.99 -6.07 -6.72
N CYS A 135 0.63 -6.18 -5.45
CA CYS A 135 0.98 -5.25 -4.38
C CYS A 135 1.13 -6.03 -3.06
N GLY A 136 1.54 -5.34 -2.00
CA GLY A 136 1.74 -5.95 -0.68
C GLY A 136 2.63 -7.19 -0.75
N SER A 137 2.32 -8.20 0.07
CA SER A 137 3.08 -9.46 0.11
C SER A 137 2.93 -10.29 -1.17
N ILE A 138 1.81 -10.16 -1.87
CA ILE A 138 1.48 -10.99 -3.05
C ILE A 138 2.33 -10.64 -4.27
N LEU A 139 2.93 -9.44 -4.34
CA LEU A 139 3.85 -9.10 -5.44
C LEU A 139 5.04 -10.07 -5.53
N LEU A 140 5.48 -10.67 -4.43
CA LEU A 140 6.55 -11.69 -4.44
C LEU A 140 6.12 -12.95 -5.21
N GLU A 141 4.89 -13.40 -5.03
CA GLU A 141 4.31 -14.54 -5.76
C GLU A 141 4.15 -14.21 -7.25
N VAL A 142 3.83 -12.95 -7.56
CA VAL A 142 3.77 -12.47 -8.95
C VAL A 142 5.15 -12.48 -9.60
N ILE A 143 6.21 -12.08 -8.88
CA ILE A 143 7.60 -12.14 -9.35
C ILE A 143 8.02 -13.60 -9.56
N ALA A 144 7.66 -14.50 -8.63
CA ALA A 144 7.93 -15.93 -8.76
C ALA A 144 7.25 -16.54 -9.99
N ALA A 145 6.00 -16.14 -10.28
CA ALA A 145 5.25 -16.60 -11.46
C ALA A 145 5.77 -16.03 -12.79
N ALA A 146 6.50 -14.91 -12.75
CA ALA A 146 7.11 -14.29 -13.92
C ALA A 146 8.43 -14.96 -14.36
N SER A 147 9.02 -15.77 -13.48
CA SER A 147 10.30 -16.47 -13.67
C SER A 147 10.12 -17.77 -14.44
#